data_AF-A0A9D9V3N8-F1
#
_entry.id   AF-A0A9D9V3N8-F1
#
_cell.length_a   1.000
_cell.length_b   1.000
_cell.length_c   1.000
_cell.angle_alpha   90.00
_cell.angle_beta   90.00
_cell.angle_gamma   90.00
#
_symmetry.space_group_name_H-M   'P 1'
#
loop_
_entity.id
_entity.type
_entity.pdbx_description
1 polymer ?
#
loop_
_entity_poly.entity_id
_entity_poly.type
_entity_poly.pdbx_seq_one_letter_code
_entity_poly.pdbx_strand_id
1 'polypeptide(L)'
;MKFGIRLLYLYLFAFVGLMTTIIGSVQLVDLGLKSYVFKVSEYSYYPETPAVDGKPVLSLEEVKKRNEKEQTDQRKRQLSTSLAMIAVGAPVYLYHWKTIKKESKKKSR
;
A
#
# COMPACT_ATOMS: atom_id res chain seq x y z
N MET A 1 -11.25 -4.43 38.26
CA MET A 1 -11.95 -5.03 37.10
C MET A 1 -11.58 -6.51 37.07
N LYS A 2 -12.55 -7.45 37.09
CA LYS A 2 -12.24 -8.88 36.99
C LYS A 2 -11.77 -9.17 35.56
N PHE A 3 -10.47 -9.29 35.36
CA PHE A 3 -9.89 -9.64 34.07
C PHE A 3 -10.29 -11.09 33.75
N GLY A 4 -11.23 -11.27 32.83
CA GLY A 4 -11.71 -12.58 32.41
C GLY A 4 -11.10 -12.98 31.07
N ILE A 5 -10.89 -14.28 30.86
CA ILE A 5 -10.41 -14.85 29.59
C ILE A 5 -11.27 -14.38 28.41
N ARG A 6 -12.59 -14.25 28.62
CA ARG A 6 -13.52 -13.70 27.64
C ARG A 6 -13.18 -12.27 27.21
N LEU A 7 -12.80 -11.41 28.16
CA LEU A 7 -12.47 -10.03 27.88
C LEU A 7 -11.15 -9.94 27.08
N LEU A 8 -10.14 -10.72 27.48
CA LEU A 8 -8.87 -10.83 26.75
C LEU A 8 -9.09 -11.30 25.30
N TYR A 9 -9.91 -12.35 25.11
CA TYR A 9 -10.27 -12.85 23.77
C TYR A 9 -10.90 -11.77 22.91
N LEU A 10 -11.88 -11.02 23.44
CA LEU A 10 -12.56 -9.97 22.68
C LEU A 10 -11.60 -8.84 22.26
N TYR A 11 -10.67 -8.44 23.13
CA TYR A 11 -9.65 -7.44 22.77
C TYR A 11 -8.70 -7.93 21.69
N LEU A 12 -8.23 -9.18 21.77
CA LEU A 12 -7.37 -9.77 20.75
C LEU A 12 -8.10 -9.90 19.40
N PHE A 13 -9.35 -10.38 19.42
CA PHE A 13 -10.15 -10.50 18.21
C PHE A 13 -10.40 -9.13 17.56
N ALA A 14 -10.77 -8.13 18.36
CA ALA A 14 -10.95 -6.76 17.88
C ALA A 14 -9.65 -6.17 17.32
N PHE A 15 -8.50 -6.47 17.94
CA PHE A 15 -7.19 -6.04 17.44
C PHE A 15 -6.87 -6.64 16.07
N VAL A 16 -7.06 -7.96 15.91
CA VAL A 16 -6.85 -8.63 14.62
C VAL A 16 -7.79 -8.08 13.56
N GLY A 17 -9.09 -7.96 13.88
CA GLY A 17 -10.08 -7.38 12.97
C GLY A 17 -9.74 -5.95 12.54
N LEU A 18 -9.25 -5.13 13.48
CA LEU A 18 -8.79 -3.78 13.19
C LEU A 18 -7.59 -3.79 12.24
N MET A 19 -6.59 -4.65 12.49
CA MET A 19 -5.43 -4.79 11.60
C MET A 19 -5.85 -5.20 10.19
N THR A 20 -6.69 -6.22 10.04
CA THR A 20 -7.19 -6.67 8.74
C THR A 20 -7.94 -5.55 8.01
N THR A 21 -8.76 -4.78 8.74
CA THR A 21 -9.51 -3.65 8.17
C THR A 21 -8.59 -2.53 7.69
N ILE A 22 -7.53 -2.19 8.45
CA ILE A 22 -6.54 -1.19 8.05
C ILE A 22 -5.81 -1.65 6.77
N ILE A 23 -5.33 -2.91 6.75
CA ILE A 23 -4.62 -3.45 5.59
C ILE A 23 -5.52 -3.46 4.35
N GLY A 24 -6.77 -3.92 4.48
CA GLY A 24 -7.74 -3.91 3.38
C GLY A 24 -8.03 -2.49 2.89
N SER A 25 -8.15 -1.53 3.80
CA SER A 25 -8.37 -0.12 3.44
C SER A 25 -7.19 0.46 2.65
N VAL A 26 -5.95 0.16 3.05
CA VAL A 26 -4.75 0.56 2.30
C VAL A 26 -4.76 -0.03 0.90
N GLN A 27 -5.10 -1.32 0.76
CA GLN A 27 -5.17 -1.98 -0.56
C GLN A 27 -6.22 -1.34 -1.47
N LEU A 28 -7.39 -0.98 -0.95
CA LEU A 28 -8.44 -0.32 -1.72
C LEU A 28 -8.01 1.07 -2.20
N VAL A 29 -7.41 1.88 -1.32
CA VAL A 29 -6.91 3.21 -1.69
C VAL A 29 -5.78 3.09 -2.71
N ASP A 30 -4.86 2.15 -2.51
CA ASP A 30 -3.74 1.89 -3.43
C ASP A 30 -4.23 1.46 -4.82
N LEU A 31 -5.24 0.58 -4.89
CA LEU A 31 -5.88 0.20 -6.14
C LEU A 31 -6.52 1.40 -6.84
N GLY A 32 -7.24 2.23 -6.09
CA GLY A 32 -7.87 3.44 -6.61
C GLY A 32 -6.84 4.43 -7.18
N LEU A 33 -5.74 4.64 -6.46
CA LEU A 33 -4.64 5.50 -6.90
C LEU A 33 -3.95 4.95 -8.16
N LYS A 34 -3.63 3.65 -8.21
CA LYS A 34 -3.03 3.00 -9.39
C LYS A 34 -3.93 3.08 -10.62
N SER A 35 -5.22 2.81 -10.45
CA SER A 35 -6.19 2.71 -11.54
C SER A 35 -6.64 4.07 -12.08
N TYR A 36 -7.05 4.98 -11.19
CA TYR A 36 -7.72 6.23 -11.60
C TYR A 36 -6.77 7.44 -11.65
N VAL A 37 -5.81 7.53 -10.72
CA VAL A 37 -4.92 8.71 -10.61
C VAL A 37 -3.66 8.52 -11.45
N PHE A 38 -2.91 7.46 -11.19
CA PHE A 38 -1.62 7.22 -11.86
C PHE A 38 -1.75 6.53 -13.21
N LYS A 39 -2.93 5.93 -13.49
CA LYS A 39 -3.24 5.15 -14.71
C LYS A 39 -2.07 4.23 -15.08
N VAL A 40 -1.58 3.49 -14.09
CA VAL A 40 -0.44 2.59 -14.28
C VAL A 40 -0.90 1.48 -15.22
N SER A 41 -0.18 1.27 -16.33
CA SER A 41 -0.51 0.15 -17.23
C SER A 41 -0.47 -1.17 -16.47
N GLU A 42 -1.44 -2.05 -16.75
CA GLU A 42 -1.29 -3.47 -16.41
C GLU A 42 0.04 -3.98 -16.95
N TYR A 43 0.67 -4.89 -16.22
CA TYR A 43 1.97 -5.44 -16.58
C TYR A 43 1.84 -6.07 -17.97
N SER A 44 2.24 -5.37 -19.02
CA SER A 44 2.39 -5.98 -20.33
C SER A 44 3.54 -6.95 -20.19
N TYR A 45 3.21 -8.23 -19.99
CA TYR A 45 4.16 -9.31 -20.15
C TYR A 45 4.60 -9.27 -21.62
N TYR A 46 5.73 -8.63 -21.86
CA TYR A 46 6.37 -8.73 -23.16
C TYR A 46 7.16 -10.03 -23.13
N PRO A 47 6.74 -11.06 -23.88
CA PRO A 47 7.60 -12.22 -24.06
C PRO A 47 8.94 -11.70 -24.59
N GLU A 48 10.04 -12.21 -24.03
CA GLU A 48 11.36 -12.02 -24.61
C GLU A 48 11.24 -12.37 -26.09
N THR A 49 11.38 -11.36 -26.97
CA THR A 49 11.24 -11.58 -28.40
C THR A 49 12.37 -12.52 -28.81
N PRO A 50 12.09 -13.74 -29.30
CA PRO A 50 13.14 -14.65 -29.73
C PRO A 50 13.95 -13.95 -30.83
N ALA A 51 15.27 -13.97 -30.71
CA ALA A 51 16.15 -13.47 -31.76
C ALA A 51 15.94 -14.35 -33.01
N VAL A 52 15.38 -13.80 -34.07
CA VAL A 52 15.34 -14.46 -35.38
C VAL A 52 16.68 -14.15 -36.06
N ASP A 53 17.47 -15.18 -36.36
CA ASP A 53 18.81 -15.06 -36.98
C ASP A 53 19.83 -14.19 -36.22
N GLY A 54 19.78 -14.21 -34.88
CA GLY A 54 20.77 -13.51 -34.03
C GLY A 54 20.68 -11.98 -34.07
N LYS A 55 19.66 -11.43 -34.75
CA LYS A 55 19.37 -9.99 -34.76
C LYS A 55 18.21 -9.70 -33.80
N PRO A 56 18.30 -8.65 -32.98
CA PRO A 56 17.20 -8.24 -32.12
C PRO A 56 16.00 -7.83 -33.00
N VAL A 57 14.83 -8.42 -32.73
CA VAL A 57 13.56 -8.14 -33.43
C VAL A 57 13.05 -6.71 -33.13
N LEU A 58 13.48 -6.15 -32.00
CA LEU A 58 13.18 -4.77 -31.56
C LEU A 58 14.41 -3.88 -31.74
N SER A 59 14.17 -2.63 -32.15
CA SER A 59 15.20 -1.61 -32.20
C SER A 59 15.70 -1.27 -30.78
N LEU A 60 16.97 -0.86 -30.66
CA LEU A 60 17.55 -0.42 -29.37
C LEU A 60 16.73 0.72 -28.71
N GLU A 61 16.10 1.56 -29.53
CA GLU A 61 15.24 2.64 -29.05
C GLU A 61 13.95 2.12 -28.42
N GLU A 62 13.32 1.09 -29.00
CA GLU A 62 12.11 0.48 -28.43
C GLU A 62 12.40 -0.23 -27.11
N VAL A 63 13.56 -0.88 -26.99
CA VAL A 63 14.00 -1.50 -25.73
C VAL A 63 14.21 -0.44 -24.64
N LYS A 64 14.90 0.67 -24.96
CA LYS A 64 15.10 1.77 -24.01
C LYS A 64 13.78 2.38 -23.56
N LYS A 65 12.87 2.68 -24.50
CA LYS A 65 11.56 3.26 -24.20
C LYS A 65 10.70 2.34 -23.32
N ARG A 66 10.80 1.02 -23.51
CA ARG A 66 10.14 0.03 -22.64
C ARG A 66 10.72 0.06 -21.24
N ASN A 67 12.04 -0.02 -21.11
CA ASN A 67 12.72 0.01 -19.80
C ASN A 67 12.38 1.29 -19.02
N GLU A 68 12.38 2.45 -19.69
CA GLU A 68 12.03 3.74 -19.09
C GLU A 68 10.56 3.76 -18.62
N LYS A 69 9.64 3.21 -19.42
CA LYS A 69 8.23 3.10 -19.06
C LYS A 69 8.05 2.18 -17.85
N GLU A 70 8.70 1.02 -17.84
CA GLU A 70 8.63 0.07 -16.72
C GLU A 70 9.19 0.65 -15.42
N GLN A 71 10.35 1.32 -15.48
CA GLN A 71 10.92 2.02 -14.33
C GLN A 71 9.97 3.10 -13.79
N THR A 72 9.35 3.87 -14.69
CA THR A 72 8.38 4.90 -14.32
C THR A 72 7.15 4.29 -13.65
N ASP A 73 6.61 3.20 -14.20
CA ASP A 73 5.44 2.52 -13.65
C ASP A 73 5.75 1.84 -12.30
N GLN A 74 6.95 1.30 -12.11
CA GLN A 74 7.42 0.79 -10.81
C GLN A 74 7.43 1.90 -9.75
N ARG A 75 7.98 3.08 -10.08
CA ARG A 75 7.99 4.24 -9.17
C ARG A 75 6.57 4.69 -8.82
N LYS A 76 5.67 4.76 -9.81
CA LYS A 76 4.24 5.09 -9.57
C LYS A 76 3.57 4.09 -8.65
N ARG A 77 3.82 2.79 -8.84
CA ARG A 77 3.27 1.73 -7.96
C ARG A 77 3.76 1.90 -6.53
N GLN A 78 5.05 2.18 -6.34
CA GLN A 78 5.62 2.42 -5.01
C GLN A 78 5.02 3.67 -4.36
N LEU A 79 4.93 4.78 -5.10
CA LEU A 79 4.32 6.02 -4.61
C LEU A 79 2.86 5.81 -4.21
N SER A 80 2.09 5.11 -5.03
CA SER A 80 0.70 4.77 -4.73
C SER A 80 0.57 4.01 -3.42
N THR A 81 1.37 2.95 -3.23
CA THR A 81 1.34 2.15 -2.00
C THR A 81 1.68 3.01 -0.79
N SER A 82 2.72 3.85 -0.87
CA SER A 82 3.11 4.76 0.21
C SER A 82 2.02 5.78 0.53
N LEU A 83 1.40 6.38 -0.49
CA LEU A 83 0.32 7.35 -0.30
C LEU A 83 -0.91 6.70 0.34
N ALA A 84 -1.27 5.48 -0.07
CA ALA A 84 -2.37 4.74 0.53
C ALA A 84 -2.12 4.43 2.01
N MET A 85 -0.89 3.99 2.36
CA MET A 85 -0.50 3.76 3.74
C MET A 85 -0.60 5.04 4.59
N ILE A 86 -0.16 6.18 4.06
CA ILE A 86 -0.24 7.46 4.78
C ILE A 86 -1.69 7.91 4.92
N ALA A 87 -2.48 7.83 3.85
CA ALA A 87 -3.87 8.26 3.82
C ALA A 87 -4.73 7.53 4.87
N VAL A 88 -4.49 6.24 5.08
CA VAL A 88 -5.20 5.42 6.08
C VAL A 88 -4.52 5.48 7.45
N GLY A 89 -3.19 5.33 7.48
CA GLY A 89 -2.42 5.21 8.71
C GLY A 89 -2.31 6.51 9.50
N ALA A 90 -2.20 7.66 8.85
CA ALA A 90 -2.04 8.94 9.54
C ALA A 90 -3.27 9.31 10.38
N PRO A 91 -4.52 9.22 9.89
CA PRO A 91 -5.71 9.42 10.72
C PRO A 91 -5.77 8.49 11.94
N VAL A 92 -5.45 7.20 11.75
CA VAL A 92 -5.43 6.20 12.83
C VAL A 92 -4.38 6.56 13.88
N TYR A 93 -3.15 6.89 13.46
CA TYR A 93 -2.07 7.31 14.35
C TYR A 93 -2.46 8.57 15.14
N LEU A 94 -2.99 9.59 14.46
CA LEU A 94 -3.37 10.86 15.10
C LEU A 94 -4.49 10.65 16.12
N TYR A 95 -5.47 9.79 15.84
CA TYR A 95 -6.53 9.44 16.78
C TYR A 95 -5.96 8.83 18.07
N HIS A 96 -5.08 7.83 17.94
CA HIS A 96 -4.46 7.18 19.10
C HIS A 96 -3.58 8.15 19.89
N TRP A 97 -2.75 8.94 19.21
CA TRP A 97 -1.88 9.93 19.85
C TRP A 97 -2.66 10.98 20.65
N LYS A 98 -3.74 11.52 20.08
CA LYS A 98 -4.61 12.48 20.78
C LYS A 98 -5.28 11.86 22.00
N THR A 99 -5.70 10.60 21.90
CA THR A 99 -6.34 9.87 23.01
C THR A 99 -5.37 9.67 24.17
N ILE A 100 -4.15 9.21 23.89
CA ILE A 100 -3.08 9.04 24.90
C ILE A 100 -2.77 10.36 25.60
N LYS A 101 -2.63 11.46 24.84
CA LYS A 101 -2.41 12.80 25.41
C LYS A 101 -3.55 13.26 26.32
N LYS A 102 -4.79 12.92 25.99
CA LYS A 102 -5.96 13.28 26.81
C LYS A 102 -5.97 12.50 28.13
N GLU A 103 -5.65 11.21 28.07
CA GLU A 103 -5.58 10.34 29.26
C GLU A 103 -4.43 10.71 30.19
N SER A 104 -3.25 11.03 29.64
CA SER A 104 -2.11 11.46 30.45
C SER A 104 -2.39 12.77 31.19
N LYS A 105 -3.04 13.75 30.54
CA LYS A 105 -3.44 15.03 31.16
C LYS A 105 -4.52 14.88 32.24
N LYS A 106 -5.43 13.88 32.10
CA LYS A 106 -6.46 13.61 33.12
C LYS A 106 -5.86 12.99 34.38
N LYS A 107 -4.80 12.20 34.25
CA LYS A 107 -4.12 11.55 35.38
C LYS A 107 -3.24 12.52 36.20
N SER A 108 -2.90 13.68 35.64
CA SER A 108 -2.09 14.71 36.31
C SER A 108 -2.91 15.81 37.01
N ARG A 109 -4.25 15.66 37.07
CA ARG A 109 -5.19 16.54 37.78
C ARG A 109 -5.91 15.72 38.84
#